data_AF-A0A4U4BR19-F1
#
_entry.id   AF-A0A4U4BR19-F1
#
_cell.length_a   1.000
_cell.length_b   1.000
_cell.length_c   1.000
_cell.angle_alpha   90.00
_cell.angle_beta   90.00
_cell.angle_gamma   90.00
#
_symmetry.space_group_name_H-M   'P 1'
#
loop_
_entity.id
_entity.type
_entity.pdbx_description
1 polymer ?
#
loop_
_entity_poly.entity_id
_entity_poly.type
_entity_poly.pdbx_seq_one_letter_code
_entity_poly.pdbx_strand_id
1 'polypeptide(L)'
;MRRIEKEFNKKLAGYERELKKLGCLDDETGLIPISKRRWHVIWWQPVTLAKTIVRSFRLTLDNENLCILGDVEITIYHDGTYGISKEAVPIFINDLLSLKKLITIFYGTPFNLNFEKIRCVNFNRYCVTIPEIYVEKFEVLINYLIILSSCLHEVKKHVEYD
;
A
#
# COMPACT_ATOMS: atom_id res chain seq x y z
N MET A 1 -13.29 23.37 8.46
CA MET A 1 -13.21 21.91 8.73
C MET A 1 -14.63 21.34 8.68
N ARG A 2 -14.93 20.45 7.73
CA ARG A 2 -16.27 19.85 7.51
C ARG A 2 -16.61 18.89 8.65
N ARG A 3 -17.89 18.61 8.92
CA ARG A 3 -18.34 17.76 10.05
C ARG A 3 -17.68 16.36 10.05
N ILE A 4 -17.53 15.77 8.86
CA ILE A 4 -16.89 14.46 8.66
C ILE A 4 -15.40 14.49 9.04
N GLU A 5 -14.67 15.54 8.67
CA GLU A 5 -13.26 15.70 9.05
C GLU A 5 -13.07 15.81 10.57
N LYS A 6 -14.00 16.49 11.27
CA LYS A 6 -13.96 16.58 12.73
C LYS A 6 -14.21 15.24 13.41
N GLU A 7 -15.20 14.48 12.95
CA GLU A 7 -15.49 13.14 13.48
C GLU A 7 -14.37 12.15 13.17
N PHE A 8 -13.75 12.27 11.99
CA PHE A 8 -12.60 11.48 11.60
C PHE A 8 -11.36 11.79 12.45
N ASN A 9 -11.03 13.08 12.62
CA ASN A 9 -9.87 13.50 13.44
C ASN A 9 -9.97 13.02 14.89
N LYS A 10 -11.18 12.83 15.44
CA LYS A 10 -11.37 12.22 16.77
C LYS A 10 -10.93 10.76 16.82
N LYS A 11 -11.11 10.00 15.73
CA LYS A 11 -10.76 8.58 15.62
C LYS A 11 -9.33 8.36 15.14
N LEU A 12 -8.74 9.35 14.46
CA LEU A 12 -7.42 9.28 13.84
C LEU A 12 -6.32 8.83 14.82
N ALA A 13 -6.29 9.38 16.03
CA ALA A 13 -5.30 9.00 17.04
C ALA A 13 -5.41 7.51 17.45
N GLY A 14 -6.62 6.94 17.40
CA GLY A 14 -6.84 5.50 17.59
C GLY A 14 -6.33 4.68 16.41
N TYR A 15 -6.62 5.12 15.19
CA TYR A 15 -6.15 4.45 13.97
C TYR A 15 -4.63 4.45 13.86
N GLU A 16 -3.98 5.59 14.07
CA GLU A 16 -2.51 5.68 14.08
C GLU A 16 -1.89 4.77 15.14
N ARG A 17 -2.52 4.64 16.32
CA ARG A 17 -2.03 3.75 17.37
C ARG A 17 -2.08 2.29 16.93
N GLU A 18 -3.17 1.85 16.31
CA GLU A 18 -3.27 0.48 15.79
C GLU A 18 -2.28 0.23 14.66
N LEU A 19 -2.12 1.16 13.72
CA LEU A 19 -1.14 1.04 12.63
C LEU A 19 0.30 0.99 13.14
N LYS A 20 0.64 1.80 14.15
CA LYS A 20 1.96 1.79 14.79
C LYS A 20 2.29 0.49 15.52
N LYS A 21 1.29 -0.36 15.83
CA LYS A 21 1.56 -1.72 16.34
C LYS A 21 2.11 -2.66 15.27
N LEU A 22 1.83 -2.37 14.00
CA LEU A 22 2.24 -3.20 12.85
C LEU A 22 3.62 -2.80 12.31
N GLY A 23 4.07 -1.57 12.57
CA GLY A 23 5.33 -1.06 12.03
C GLY A 23 5.54 0.44 12.24
N CYS A 24 6.46 1.01 11.47
CA CYS A 24 6.76 2.44 11.51
C CYS A 24 5.80 3.21 10.59
N LEU A 25 5.11 4.21 11.12
CA LEU A 25 4.08 4.97 10.41
C LEU A 25 4.54 6.41 10.18
N ASP A 26 4.64 6.81 8.91
CA ASP A 26 4.98 8.16 8.49
C ASP A 26 3.77 8.84 7.83
N ASP A 27 3.48 10.09 8.21
CA ASP A 27 2.39 10.88 7.63
C ASP A 27 2.86 11.62 6.37
N GLU A 28 2.41 11.15 5.21
CA GLU A 28 2.73 11.74 3.90
C GLU A 28 1.65 12.75 3.44
N THR A 29 0.63 13.02 4.25
CA THR A 29 -0.49 13.91 3.88
C THR A 29 -0.02 15.31 3.49
N GLY A 30 1.07 15.80 4.10
CA GLY A 30 1.69 17.09 3.81
C GLY A 30 2.43 17.14 2.48
N LEU A 31 2.86 15.99 1.96
CA LEU A 31 3.57 15.86 0.69
C LEU A 31 2.62 15.91 -0.52
N ILE A 32 1.34 15.64 -0.29
CA ILE A 32 0.29 15.71 -1.32
C ILE A 32 -0.22 17.15 -1.43
N PRO A 33 0.00 17.86 -2.57
CA PRO A 33 -0.55 19.19 -2.76
C PRO A 33 -2.07 19.18 -2.60
N ILE A 34 -2.63 20.18 -1.91
CA ILE A 34 -4.08 20.25 -1.63
C ILE A 34 -4.90 20.18 -2.92
N SER A 35 -4.41 20.80 -4.01
CA SER A 35 -5.02 20.74 -5.34
C SER A 35 -5.04 19.34 -5.96
N LYS A 36 -4.10 18.48 -5.56
CA LYS A 36 -3.96 17.09 -6.00
C LYS A 36 -4.64 16.09 -5.07
N ARG A 37 -5.21 16.46 -3.92
CA ARG A 37 -5.98 15.51 -3.09
C ARG A 37 -7.26 14.98 -3.73
N ARG A 38 -7.69 15.61 -4.85
CA ARG A 38 -8.76 15.14 -5.75
C ARG A 38 -8.25 14.31 -6.94
N TRP A 39 -6.95 14.03 -6.95
CA TRP A 39 -6.25 13.23 -7.94
C TRP A 39 -5.54 12.10 -7.18
N HIS A 40 -5.69 10.86 -7.61
CA HIS A 40 -4.86 9.79 -7.07
C HIS A 40 -3.40 10.13 -7.38
N VAL A 41 -2.58 10.42 -6.36
CA VAL A 41 -1.16 10.80 -6.56
C VAL A 41 -0.41 9.70 -7.30
N ILE A 42 -0.82 8.46 -7.09
CA ILE A 42 -0.23 7.28 -7.69
C ILE A 42 -0.62 7.11 -9.17
N TRP A 43 -1.78 7.63 -9.61
CA TRP A 43 -2.33 7.30 -10.93
C TRP A 43 -2.82 8.47 -11.80
N TRP A 44 -2.75 9.72 -11.34
CA TRP A 44 -3.22 10.91 -12.08
C TRP A 44 -4.62 10.76 -12.69
N GLN A 45 -5.49 9.96 -12.06
CA GLN A 45 -6.86 9.78 -12.50
C GLN A 45 -7.80 10.74 -11.75
N PRO A 46 -8.82 11.30 -12.42
CA PRO A 46 -9.80 12.16 -11.78
C PRO A 46 -10.65 11.34 -10.82
N VAL A 47 -10.66 11.77 -9.56
CA VAL A 47 -11.32 11.03 -8.49
C VAL A 47 -12.72 11.58 -8.25
N THR A 48 -13.69 10.70 -7.99
CA THR A 48 -15.02 11.14 -7.56
C THR A 48 -14.90 11.92 -6.24
N LEU A 49 -15.81 12.86 -5.99
CA LEU A 49 -15.79 13.71 -4.79
C LEU A 49 -15.72 12.88 -3.47
N ALA A 50 -16.29 11.67 -3.48
CA ALA A 50 -16.28 10.72 -2.38
C ALA A 50 -14.87 10.18 -2.05
N LYS A 51 -14.04 9.94 -3.07
CA LYS A 51 -12.68 9.42 -2.93
C LYS A 51 -11.60 10.51 -2.81
N THR A 52 -11.97 11.67 -2.29
CA THR A 52 -10.99 12.71 -1.96
C THR A 52 -10.14 12.23 -0.77
N ILE A 53 -8.82 12.35 -0.87
CA ILE A 53 -7.86 11.91 0.17
C ILE A 53 -7.91 12.85 1.37
N VAL A 54 -8.14 12.30 2.56
CA VAL A 54 -8.12 13.00 3.86
C VAL A 54 -6.74 12.88 4.50
N ARG A 55 -6.21 11.67 4.53
CA ARG A 55 -4.89 11.31 5.06
C ARG A 55 -4.23 10.29 4.17
N SER A 56 -2.91 10.36 4.09
CA SER A 56 -2.07 9.39 3.42
C SER A 56 -0.91 9.07 4.35
N PHE A 57 -0.71 7.78 4.58
CA PHE A 57 0.39 7.28 5.40
C PHE A 57 1.25 6.33 4.60
N ARG A 58 2.51 6.28 4.99
CA ARG A 58 3.43 5.23 4.61
C ARG A 58 3.71 4.38 5.83
N LEU A 59 3.38 3.10 5.73
CA LEU A 59 3.59 2.15 6.81
C LEU A 59 4.69 1.20 6.38
N THR A 60 5.81 1.22 7.12
CA THR A 60 6.85 0.21 6.97
C THR A 60 6.53 -0.95 7.91
N LEU A 61 5.88 -1.98 7.36
CA LEU A 61 5.54 -3.22 8.06
C LEU A 61 6.81 -3.94 8.48
N ASP A 62 6.88 -4.37 9.74
CA ASP A 62 8.04 -5.07 10.32
C ASP A 62 9.38 -4.48 9.82
N ASN A 63 9.65 -3.23 10.22
CA ASN A 63 10.79 -2.45 9.73
C ASN A 63 12.14 -3.17 9.91
N GLU A 64 12.27 -4.04 10.91
CA GLU A 64 13.49 -4.81 11.16
C GLU A 64 13.68 -5.93 10.14
N ASN A 65 12.60 -6.65 9.81
CA ASN A 65 12.69 -7.83 8.95
C ASN A 65 12.36 -7.54 7.50
N LEU A 66 11.50 -6.60 7.13
CA LEU A 66 11.11 -6.39 5.73
C LEU A 66 11.84 -5.22 5.09
N CYS A 67 12.43 -4.30 5.85
CA CYS A 67 13.04 -3.07 5.32
C CYS A 67 12.11 -2.41 4.28
N ILE A 68 12.65 -2.01 3.12
CA ILE A 68 11.95 -1.38 2.00
C ILE A 68 10.87 -2.30 1.38
N LEU A 69 10.99 -3.63 1.51
CA LEU A 69 9.96 -4.56 1.03
C LEU A 69 8.63 -4.35 1.79
N GLY A 70 8.71 -4.05 3.09
CA GLY A 70 7.57 -3.83 3.98
C GLY A 70 6.87 -2.48 3.80
N ASP A 71 7.39 -1.63 2.91
CA ASP A 71 6.85 -0.31 2.63
C ASP A 71 5.54 -0.39 1.86
N VAL A 72 4.45 0.03 2.49
CA VAL A 72 3.08 0.01 1.96
C VAL A 72 2.38 1.34 2.20
N GLU A 73 1.58 1.77 1.23
CA GLU A 73 0.83 3.01 1.35
C GLU A 73 -0.58 2.74 1.90
N ILE A 74 -1.02 3.60 2.82
CA ILE A 74 -2.35 3.57 3.41
C ILE A 74 -3.03 4.90 3.14
N THR A 75 -4.12 4.86 2.41
CA THR A 75 -4.91 6.06 2.10
C THR A 75 -6.22 6.05 2.87
N ILE A 76 -6.65 7.22 3.33
CA ILE A 76 -7.93 7.38 4.00
C ILE A 76 -8.78 8.42 3.28
N TYR A 77 -10.00 8.02 2.93
CA TYR A 77 -10.90 8.78 2.08
C TYR A 77 -11.97 9.54 2.86
N HIS A 78 -12.51 10.56 2.22
CA HIS A 78 -13.56 11.42 2.77
C HIS A 78 -14.89 10.69 3.02
N ASP A 79 -15.16 9.62 2.26
CA ASP A 79 -16.31 8.75 2.45
C ASP A 79 -16.15 7.75 3.61
N GLY A 80 -14.98 7.74 4.28
CA GLY A 80 -14.68 6.84 5.38
C GLY A 80 -14.13 5.49 4.95
N THR A 81 -13.87 5.27 3.67
CA THR A 81 -13.15 4.09 3.18
C THR A 81 -11.63 4.26 3.33
N TYR A 82 -10.93 3.14 3.23
CA TYR A 82 -9.48 3.06 3.35
C TYR A 82 -8.89 2.35 2.13
N GLY A 83 -7.67 2.70 1.77
CA GLY A 83 -6.90 2.10 0.69
C GLY A 83 -5.62 1.46 1.23
N ILE A 84 -5.22 0.35 0.63
CA ILE A 84 -3.90 -0.28 0.82
C ILE A 84 -3.28 -0.46 -0.55
N SER A 85 -2.03 -0.05 -0.72
CA SER A 85 -1.27 -0.30 -1.94
C SER A 85 0.21 -0.58 -1.65
N LYS A 86 0.93 -1.03 -2.68
CA LYS A 86 2.40 -1.04 -2.76
C LYS A 86 2.80 -0.65 -4.18
N GLU A 87 2.86 0.65 -4.43
CA GLU A 87 3.04 1.20 -5.79
C GLU A 87 4.22 2.16 -5.88
N ALA A 88 4.47 2.96 -4.85
CA ALA A 88 5.60 3.88 -4.81
C ALA A 88 6.93 3.13 -4.69
N VAL A 89 6.91 1.98 -4.01
CA VAL A 89 8.06 1.08 -3.87
C VAL A 89 7.71 -0.31 -4.41
N PRO A 90 7.84 -0.52 -5.72
CA PRO A 90 7.57 -1.82 -6.35
C PRO A 90 8.60 -2.88 -5.93
N ILE A 91 8.24 -4.14 -6.15
CA ILE A 91 9.14 -5.29 -6.02
C ILE A 91 9.75 -5.57 -7.39
N PHE A 92 11.08 -5.54 -7.49
CA PHE A 92 11.77 -5.85 -8.74
C PHE A 92 12.26 -7.30 -8.75
N ILE A 93 11.93 -8.03 -9.81
CA ILE A 93 12.30 -9.44 -9.99
C ILE A 93 13.07 -9.62 -11.29
N ASN A 94 14.19 -10.34 -11.25
CA ASN A 94 15.07 -10.49 -12.39
C ASN A 94 14.94 -11.81 -13.16
N ASP A 95 14.11 -12.74 -12.68
CA ASP A 95 13.94 -14.04 -13.30
C ASP A 95 12.49 -14.57 -13.24
N LEU A 96 12.17 -15.49 -14.14
CA LEU A 96 10.82 -16.03 -14.27
C LEU A 96 10.43 -16.96 -13.12
N LEU A 97 11.39 -17.64 -12.48
CA LEU A 97 11.12 -18.59 -11.40
C LEU A 97 10.70 -17.82 -10.15
N SER A 98 11.43 -16.77 -9.77
CA SER A 98 11.08 -15.87 -8.67
C SER A 98 9.75 -15.16 -8.92
N LEU A 99 9.47 -14.75 -10.16
CA LEU A 99 8.18 -14.16 -10.52
C LEU A 99 7.02 -15.15 -10.28
N LYS A 100 7.17 -16.40 -10.71
CA LYS A 100 6.17 -17.45 -10.47
C LYS A 100 5.98 -17.73 -8.99
N LYS A 101 7.06 -17.78 -8.20
CA LYS A 101 6.98 -17.97 -6.75
C LYS A 101 6.22 -16.82 -6.08
N LEU A 102 6.50 -15.58 -6.47
CA LEU A 102 5.78 -14.41 -5.96
C LEU A 102 4.28 -14.53 -6.29
N ILE A 103 3.92 -14.89 -7.52
CA ILE A 103 2.51 -15.11 -7.91
C ILE A 103 1.85 -16.17 -7.01
N THR A 104 2.54 -17.28 -6.74
CA THR A 104 2.03 -18.34 -5.87
C THR A 104 1.82 -17.87 -4.43
N ILE A 105 2.71 -17.04 -3.88
CA ILE A 105 2.59 -16.51 -2.52
C ILE A 105 1.32 -15.66 -2.35
N PHE A 106 0.98 -14.87 -3.37
CA PHE A 106 -0.20 -14.01 -3.35
C PHE A 106 -1.48 -14.70 -3.83
N TYR A 107 -1.38 -15.93 -4.34
CA TYR A 107 -2.55 -16.67 -4.84
C TYR A 107 -3.53 -16.98 -3.69
N GLY A 108 -4.81 -16.63 -3.89
CA GLY A 108 -5.86 -16.80 -2.88
C GLY A 108 -5.92 -15.71 -1.80
N THR A 109 -5.03 -14.72 -1.87
CA THR A 109 -5.07 -13.52 -1.01
C THR A 109 -5.98 -12.44 -1.64
N PRO A 110 -6.42 -11.41 -0.89
CA PRO A 110 -7.22 -10.32 -1.47
C PRO A 110 -6.42 -9.39 -2.38
N PHE A 111 -5.09 -9.55 -2.47
CA PHE A 111 -4.22 -8.64 -3.20
C PHE A 111 -4.04 -9.10 -4.65
N ASN A 112 -4.41 -8.22 -5.57
CA ASN A 112 -4.00 -8.37 -6.96
C ASN A 112 -2.54 -7.96 -7.11
N LEU A 113 -1.91 -8.47 -8.15
CA LEU A 113 -0.56 -8.09 -8.54
C LEU A 113 -0.60 -7.51 -9.95
N ASN A 114 0.01 -6.35 -10.13
CA ASN A 114 0.24 -5.76 -11.43
C ASN A 114 1.70 -5.99 -11.84
N PHE A 115 1.92 -6.37 -13.09
CA PHE A 115 3.22 -6.76 -13.60
C PHE A 115 3.56 -5.97 -14.85
N GLU A 116 4.72 -5.30 -14.82
CA GLU A 116 5.28 -4.64 -15.98
C GLU A 116 6.67 -5.22 -16.29
N LYS A 117 6.86 -5.73 -17.51
CA LYS A 117 8.20 -6.11 -17.98
C LYS A 117 8.96 -4.86 -18.39
N ILE A 118 10.05 -4.57 -17.68
CA ILE A 118 10.96 -3.47 -18.00
C ILE A 118 11.83 -3.88 -19.19
N ARG A 119 11.75 -3.11 -20.28
CA ARG A 119 12.45 -3.43 -21.55
C ARG A 119 13.71 -2.60 -21.79
N CYS A 120 13.98 -1.60 -20.96
CA CYS A 120 15.14 -0.71 -21.12
C CYS A 120 16.44 -1.27 -20.53
N VAL A 121 16.45 -2.55 -20.12
CA VAL A 121 17.62 -3.25 -19.57
C VAL A 121 17.91 -4.53 -20.34
N ASN A 122 19.17 -4.95 -20.38
CA ASN A 122 19.62 -6.11 -21.15
C ASN A 122 19.39 -7.47 -20.44
N PHE A 123 18.60 -7.49 -19.38
CA PHE A 123 18.24 -8.68 -18.62
C PHE A 123 16.73 -8.70 -18.38
N ASN A 124 16.17 -9.84 -17.96
CA ASN A 124 14.76 -9.86 -17.57
C ASN A 124 14.60 -9.05 -16.29
N ARG A 125 13.73 -8.05 -16.30
CA ARG A 125 13.35 -7.32 -15.09
C ARG A 125 11.85 -7.08 -15.12
N TYR A 126 11.19 -7.45 -14.04
CA TYR A 126 9.77 -7.26 -13.83
C TYR A 126 9.57 -6.29 -12.67
N CYS A 127 8.77 -5.26 -12.90
CA CYS A 127 8.24 -4.40 -11.86
C CYS A 127 6.92 -5.01 -11.39
N VAL A 128 6.84 -5.36 -10.11
CA VAL A 128 5.62 -5.88 -9.50
C VAL A 128 5.09 -4.88 -8.49
N THR A 129 3.84 -4.49 -8.66
CA THR A 129 3.14 -3.57 -7.75
C THR A 129 1.87 -4.24 -7.22
N ILE A 130 1.44 -3.80 -6.05
CA ILE A 130 0.14 -4.17 -5.49
C ILE A 130 -0.77 -2.96 -5.68
N PRO A 131 -1.67 -2.98 -6.69
CA PRO A 131 -2.58 -1.87 -6.91
C PRO A 131 -3.50 -1.69 -5.72
N GLU A 132 -3.99 -0.46 -5.57
CA GLU A 132 -4.81 -0.12 -4.44
C GLU A 132 -6.07 -0.99 -4.31
N ILE A 133 -6.26 -1.54 -3.11
CA ILE A 133 -7.50 -2.19 -2.70
C ILE A 133 -8.25 -1.34 -1.68
N TYR A 134 -9.57 -1.20 -1.88
CA TYR A 134 -10.44 -0.44 -0.99
C TYR A 134 -11.11 -1.31 0.05
N VAL A 135 -11.18 -0.82 1.28
CA VAL A 135 -11.90 -1.46 2.39
C VAL A 135 -12.79 -0.46 3.11
N GLU A 136 -13.97 -0.89 3.52
CA GLU A 136 -14.97 0.00 4.16
C GLU A 136 -14.79 0.14 5.66
N LYS A 137 -14.13 -0.83 6.30
CA LYS A 137 -13.98 -0.89 7.77
C LYS A 137 -12.52 -0.95 8.14
N PHE A 138 -12.14 -0.18 9.15
CA PHE A 138 -10.76 -0.14 9.66
C PHE A 138 -10.27 -1.50 10.18
N GLU A 139 -11.14 -2.30 10.78
CA GLU A 139 -10.76 -3.67 11.22
C GLU A 139 -10.37 -4.57 10.04
N VAL A 140 -11.03 -4.40 8.88
CA VAL A 140 -10.70 -5.13 7.65
C VAL A 140 -9.36 -4.64 7.08
N LEU A 141 -9.09 -3.33 7.16
CA LEU A 141 -7.78 -2.74 6.82
C LEU A 141 -6.66 -3.43 7.60
N ILE A 142 -6.81 -3.52 8.93
CA ILE A 142 -5.81 -4.17 9.80
C ILE A 142 -5.61 -5.65 9.41
N ASN A 143 -6.69 -6.40 9.20
CA ASN A 143 -6.58 -7.80 8.78
C ASN A 143 -5.83 -7.95 7.45
N TYR A 144 -6.08 -7.07 6.49
CA TYR A 144 -5.39 -7.10 5.20
C TYR A 144 -3.92 -6.75 5.35
N LEU A 145 -3.56 -5.78 6.19
CA LEU A 145 -2.15 -5.47 6.49
C LEU A 145 -1.41 -6.65 7.15
N ILE A 146 -2.08 -7.42 8.01
CA ILE A 146 -1.51 -8.64 8.61
C ILE A 146 -1.26 -9.71 7.53
N ILE A 147 -2.23 -9.93 6.65
CA ILE A 147 -2.10 -10.87 5.51
C ILE A 147 -0.95 -10.42 4.60
N LEU A 148 -0.90 -9.14 4.26
CA LEU A 148 0.14 -8.56 3.41
C LEU A 148 1.53 -8.73 4.04
N SER A 149 1.67 -8.41 5.32
CA SER A 149 2.92 -8.61 6.05
C SER A 149 3.37 -10.08 5.98
N SER A 150 2.45 -11.02 6.14
CA SER A 150 2.75 -12.46 6.03
C SER A 150 3.21 -12.84 4.61
N CYS A 151 2.53 -12.35 3.56
CA CYS A 151 2.95 -12.54 2.18
C CYS A 151 4.35 -11.98 1.92
N LEU A 152 4.65 -10.78 2.40
CA LEU A 152 5.96 -10.14 2.22
C LEU A 152 7.08 -10.88 2.96
N HIS A 153 6.79 -11.50 4.12
CA HIS A 153 7.72 -12.39 4.78
C HIS A 153 8.03 -13.65 3.95
N GLU A 154 7.01 -14.24 3.33
CA GLU A 154 7.22 -15.38 2.43
C GLU A 154 7.99 -14.98 1.16
N VAL A 155 7.74 -13.77 0.63
CA VAL A 155 8.55 -13.19 -0.45
C VAL A 155 10.01 -13.08 0.00
N LYS A 156 10.27 -12.49 1.17
CA LYS A 156 11.62 -12.36 1.71
C LYS A 156 12.37 -13.68 1.84
N LYS A 157 11.66 -14.77 2.20
CA LYS A 157 12.27 -16.10 2.37
C LYS A 157 12.52 -16.84 1.08
N HIS A 158 11.67 -16.67 0.06
CA HIS A 158 11.57 -17.62 -1.04
C HIS A 158 11.75 -17.03 -2.44
N VAL A 159 11.70 -15.70 -2.56
CA VAL A 159 11.80 -14.98 -3.83
C VAL A 159 13.12 -14.24 -3.88
N GLU A 160 13.84 -14.36 -4.99
CA GLU A 160 15.00 -13.49 -5.25
C GLU A 160 14.46 -12.18 -5.86
N TYR A 161 14.66 -11.07 -5.14
CA TYR A 161 14.25 -9.72 -5.54
C TYR A 161 15.41 -8.74 -5.30
N ASP A 162 15.39 -7.66 -6.07
CA ASP A 162 16.37 -6.56 -5.98
C ASP A 162 15.93 -5.47 -4.98
#